data_AF-X1MFS7-F1
#
_entry.id   AF-X1MFS7-F1
#
_cell.length_a   1.000
_cell.length_b   1.000
_cell.length_c   1.000
_cell.angle_alpha   90.00
_cell.angle_beta   90.00
_cell.angle_gamma   90.00
#
_symmetry.space_group_name_H-M   'P 1'
#
loop_
_entity.id
_entity.type
_entity.pdbx_description
1 polymer ?
#
loop_
_entity_poly.entity_id
_entity_poly.type
_entity_poly.pdbx_seq_one_letter_code
_entity_poly.pdbx_strand_id
1 'polypeptide(L)'
;LVITTEELIDTEEIRNHPDRTAVPFFLVDAVCGVPYGSHPGNMPGLYYSDEEHIAEWLRLSRTDEGVEEYLEKYVHSVEGFPEYVEKIGGAEKMEYLARLERLEVPLEAPWARR
;
A
#
# COMPACT_ATOMS: atom_id res chain seq x y z
N LEU A 1 19.76 -0.24 -5.32
CA LEU A 1 18.45 -0.24 -4.63
C LEU A 1 17.38 0.37 -5.52
N VAL A 2 16.21 -0.26 -5.64
CA VAL A 2 15.01 0.35 -6.26
C VAL A 2 14.05 0.72 -5.13
N ILE A 3 13.51 1.94 -5.15
CA ILE A 3 12.53 2.41 -4.16
C ILE A 3 11.23 2.84 -4.83
N THR A 4 10.11 2.47 -4.23
CA THR A 4 8.79 3.05 -4.54
C THR A 4 8.49 4.17 -3.55
N THR A 5 7.80 5.20 -4.01
CA THR A 5 7.40 6.35 -3.19
C THR A 5 5.99 6.81 -3.55
N GLU A 6 5.29 7.36 -2.57
CA GLU A 6 3.95 7.91 -2.73
C GLU A 6 3.98 9.20 -3.58
N GLU A 7 5.06 9.97 -3.44
CA GLU A 7 5.23 11.25 -4.11
C GLU A 7 6.68 11.48 -4.56
N LEU A 8 6.83 12.15 -5.70
CA LEU A 8 8.10 12.71 -6.17
C LEU A 8 8.08 14.22 -5.93
N ILE A 9 9.03 14.70 -5.13
CA ILE A 9 9.19 16.13 -4.79
C ILE A 9 10.40 16.74 -5.49
N ASP A 10 10.48 18.07 -5.51
CA ASP A 10 11.65 18.76 -6.05
C ASP A 10 12.91 18.47 -5.20
N THR A 11 14.06 18.44 -5.86
CA THR A 11 15.35 18.22 -5.17
C THR A 11 15.68 19.35 -4.20
N GLU A 12 15.20 20.56 -4.45
CA GLU A 12 15.36 21.71 -3.55
C GLU A 12 14.74 21.45 -2.17
N GLU A 13 13.56 20.85 -2.11
CA GLU A 13 12.90 20.48 -0.84
C GLU A 13 13.76 19.51 -0.01
N ILE A 14 14.34 18.50 -0.67
CA ILE A 14 15.24 17.53 -0.04
C ILE A 14 16.52 18.23 0.46
N ARG A 15 17.07 19.18 -0.31
CA ARG A 15 18.28 19.93 0.07
C ARG A 15 18.03 20.91 1.22
N ASN A 16 16.82 21.46 1.33
CA ASN A 16 16.43 22.36 2.41
C ASN A 16 16.22 21.62 3.74
N HIS A 17 15.84 20.34 3.68
CA HIS A 17 15.63 19.46 4.85
C HIS A 17 16.43 18.15 4.76
N PRO A 18 17.78 18.21 4.68
CA PRO A 18 18.60 17.03 4.47
C PRO A 18 18.57 16.08 5.67
N ASP A 19 18.22 16.58 6.87
CA ASP A 19 18.00 15.83 8.10
C ASP A 19 16.85 14.81 7.99
N ARG A 20 15.94 14.99 7.03
CA ARG A 20 14.81 14.08 6.77
C ARG A 20 15.13 13.00 5.74
N THR A 21 16.31 13.02 5.13
CA THR A 21 16.70 12.03 4.12
C THR A 21 17.26 10.78 4.79
N ALA A 22 16.48 9.69 4.79
CA ALA A 22 16.90 8.42 5.38
C ALA A 22 17.82 7.58 4.48
N VAL A 23 17.67 7.69 3.15
CA VAL A 23 18.43 6.90 2.17
C VAL A 23 19.23 7.84 1.25
N PRO A 24 20.57 7.79 1.28
CA PRO A 24 21.41 8.59 0.39
C PRO A 24 21.26 8.21 -1.10
N PHE A 25 21.25 9.22 -1.98
CA PHE A 25 21.01 9.02 -3.43
C PHE A 25 21.98 8.05 -4.11
N PHE A 26 23.24 7.99 -3.67
CA PHE A 26 24.25 7.15 -4.30
C PHE A 26 24.08 5.65 -4.00
N LEU A 27 23.16 5.28 -3.10
CA LEU A 27 22.74 3.89 -2.87
C LEU A 27 21.55 3.48 -3.76
N VAL A 28 20.93 4.44 -4.44
CA VAL A 28 19.66 4.27 -5.17
C VAL A 28 19.93 4.22 -6.67
N ASP A 29 19.41 3.17 -7.31
CA ASP A 29 19.47 2.99 -8.77
C ASP A 29 18.22 3.55 -9.46
N ALA A 30 17.04 3.45 -8.82
CA ALA A 30 15.78 3.95 -9.37
C ALA A 30 14.79 4.35 -8.27
N VAL A 31 14.02 5.40 -8.55
CA VAL A 31 12.90 5.89 -7.74
C VAL A 31 11.63 5.83 -8.58
N CYS A 32 10.60 5.15 -8.10
CA CYS A 32 9.34 4.94 -8.80
C CYS A 32 8.20 5.59 -8.01
N GLY A 33 7.49 6.54 -8.63
CA GLY A 33 6.24 7.07 -8.07
C GLY A 33 5.13 6.02 -8.20
N VAL A 34 4.74 5.43 -7.08
CA VAL A 34 3.71 4.38 -6.99
C VAL A 34 2.81 4.72 -5.79
N PRO A 35 1.82 5.61 -5.98
CA PRO A 35 0.85 5.92 -4.94
C PRO A 35 0.16 4.65 -4.45
N TYR A 36 -0.03 4.53 -3.14
CA TYR A 36 -0.57 3.37 -2.44
C TYR A 36 0.30 2.12 -2.46
N GLY A 37 1.59 2.25 -2.79
CA GLY A 37 2.51 1.11 -3.01
C GLY A 37 2.79 0.25 -1.78
N SER A 38 2.42 0.68 -0.57
CA SER A 38 2.52 -0.12 0.66
C SER A 38 1.31 -1.01 0.90
N HIS A 39 0.18 -0.77 0.21
CA HIS A 39 -1.02 -1.58 0.37
C HIS A 39 -0.69 -3.07 0.13
N PRO A 40 -1.20 -4.00 0.97
CA PRO A 40 -2.19 -3.82 2.04
C PRO A 40 -1.62 -3.40 3.40
N GLY A 41 -0.32 -3.13 3.50
CA GLY A 41 0.33 -2.62 4.70
C GLY A 41 0.06 -1.14 4.96
N ASN A 42 0.50 -0.67 6.13
CA ASN A 42 0.41 0.74 6.52
C ASN A 42 1.48 1.58 5.77
N MET A 43 1.15 2.80 5.38
CA MET A 43 2.09 3.86 5.04
C MET A 43 1.93 5.01 6.06
N PRO A 44 2.83 5.09 7.06
CA PRO A 44 2.64 5.96 8.20
C PRO A 44 2.40 7.42 7.82
N GLY A 45 1.36 8.02 8.40
CA GLY A 45 0.94 9.39 8.12
C GLY A 45 0.12 9.58 6.84
N LEU A 46 -0.07 8.54 6.02
CA LEU A 46 -0.88 8.61 4.80
C LEU A 46 -2.10 7.69 4.84
N TYR A 47 -1.92 6.38 5.07
CA TYR A 47 -3.02 5.42 5.11
C TYR A 47 -2.70 4.19 5.98
N TYR A 48 -3.73 3.65 6.64
CA TYR A 48 -3.63 2.49 7.52
C TYR A 48 -3.57 1.17 6.73
N SER A 49 -3.26 0.06 7.41
CA SER A 49 -3.33 -1.28 6.82
C SER A 49 -4.76 -1.68 6.47
N ASP A 50 -4.92 -2.39 5.36
CA ASP A 50 -6.21 -2.92 4.91
C ASP A 50 -6.47 -4.30 5.55
N GLU A 51 -7.08 -4.27 6.73
CA GLU A 51 -7.36 -5.48 7.52
C GLU A 51 -8.34 -6.43 6.83
N GLU A 52 -9.22 -5.93 5.96
CA GLU A 52 -10.13 -6.76 5.17
C GLU A 52 -9.35 -7.53 4.10
N HIS A 53 -8.46 -6.85 3.38
CA HIS A 53 -7.62 -7.47 2.36
C HIS A 53 -6.63 -8.47 2.97
N ILE A 54 -6.04 -8.14 4.13
CA ILE A 54 -5.19 -9.06 4.89
C ILE A 54 -5.99 -10.29 5.34
N ALA A 55 -7.22 -10.11 5.83
CA ALA A 55 -8.07 -11.24 6.23
C ALA A 55 -8.42 -12.15 5.04
N GLU A 56 -8.69 -11.59 3.86
CA GLU A 56 -8.90 -12.37 2.63
C GLU A 56 -7.67 -13.19 2.26
N TRP A 57 -6.48 -12.57 2.25
CA TRP A 57 -5.22 -13.29 2.03
C TRP A 57 -5.00 -14.42 3.05
N LEU A 58 -5.18 -14.16 4.35
CA LEU A 58 -5.02 -15.17 5.41
C LEU A 58 -6.02 -16.33 5.32
N ARG A 59 -7.19 -16.10 4.70
CA ARG A 59 -8.18 -17.13 4.43
C ARG A 59 -7.77 -17.98 3.22
N LEU A 60 -7.43 -17.32 2.10
CA LEU A 60 -7.13 -17.97 0.83
C LEU A 60 -5.78 -18.69 0.83
N SER A 61 -4.74 -18.11 1.44
CA SER A 61 -3.38 -18.66 1.46
C SER A 61 -3.20 -19.94 2.29
N ARG A 62 -4.29 -20.52 2.81
CA ARG A 62 -4.27 -21.79 3.56
C ARG A 62 -4.13 -23.02 2.66
N THR A 63 -4.39 -22.88 1.37
CA THR A 63 -4.23 -23.95 0.38
C THR A 63 -3.58 -23.40 -0.88
N ASP A 64 -2.93 -24.27 -1.65
CA ASP A 64 -2.29 -23.88 -2.91
C ASP A 64 -3.31 -23.34 -3.92
N GLU A 65 -4.52 -23.92 -3.97
CA GLU A 65 -5.60 -23.44 -4.84
C GLU A 65 -6.08 -22.04 -4.45
N GLY A 66 -6.13 -21.72 -3.15
CA GLY A 66 -6.54 -20.40 -2.68
C GLY A 66 -5.45 -19.35 -2.90
N VAL A 67 -4.17 -19.72 -2.82
CA VAL A 67 -3.07 -18.84 -3.25
C VAL A 67 -3.22 -18.50 -4.72
N GLU A 68 -3.45 -19.51 -5.58
CA GLU A 68 -3.65 -19.28 -7.01
C GLU A 68 -4.88 -18.40 -7.29
N GLU A 69 -5.99 -18.61 -6.58
CA GLU A 69 -7.18 -17.74 -6.67
C GLU A 69 -6.86 -16.28 -6.34
N TYR A 70 -6.10 -16.04 -5.27
CA TYR A 70 -5.71 -14.69 -4.87
C TYR A 70 -4.77 -14.03 -5.89
N LEU A 71 -3.75 -14.75 -6.34
CA LEU A 71 -2.78 -14.25 -7.32
C LEU A 71 -3.44 -13.98 -8.67
N GLU A 72 -4.33 -14.86 -9.11
CA GLU A 72 -5.10 -14.63 -10.33
C GLU A 72 -5.93 -13.36 -10.19
N LYS A 73 -6.64 -13.20 -9.07
CA LYS A 73 -7.50 -12.04 -8.82
C LYS A 73 -6.72 -10.73 -8.75
N TYR A 74 -5.60 -10.65 -8.04
CA TYR A 74 -4.96 -9.37 -7.71
C TYR A 74 -3.64 -9.10 -8.42
N VAL A 75 -3.03 -10.11 -9.06
CA VAL A 75 -1.70 -10.00 -9.66
C VAL A 75 -1.72 -10.33 -11.16
N HIS A 76 -2.27 -11.48 -11.56
CA HIS A 76 -2.20 -11.93 -12.96
C HIS A 76 -3.30 -11.33 -13.83
N SER A 77 -4.49 -11.08 -13.28
CA SER A 77 -5.63 -10.46 -13.99
C SER A 77 -5.70 -8.93 -13.83
N VAL A 78 -4.55 -8.24 -13.76
CA VAL A 78 -4.49 -6.76 -13.76
C VAL A 78 -3.40 -6.28 -14.72
N GLU A 79 -3.67 -5.22 -15.47
CA GLU A 79 -2.73 -4.59 -16.41
C GLU A 79 -1.66 -3.74 -15.71
N GLY A 80 -1.87 -3.42 -14.43
CA GLY A 80 -0.91 -2.72 -13.61
C GLY A 80 -1.42 -2.34 -12.22
N PHE A 81 -0.57 -1.67 -11.45
CA PHE A 81 -0.87 -1.30 -10.06
C PHE A 81 -2.13 -0.42 -9.90
N PRO A 82 -2.42 0.57 -10.78
CA PRO A 82 -3.65 1.34 -10.67
C PRO A 82 -4.91 0.49 -10.77
N GLU A 83 -4.92 -0.53 -11.65
CA GLU A 83 -6.07 -1.44 -11.76
C GLU A 83 -6.21 -2.32 -10.52
N TYR A 84 -5.09 -2.77 -9.93
CA TYR A 84 -5.10 -3.42 -8.62
C TYR A 84 -5.78 -2.54 -7.56
N VAL A 85 -5.43 -1.25 -7.49
CA VAL A 85 -6.02 -0.30 -6.54
C VAL A 85 -7.52 -0.15 -6.78
N GLU A 86 -7.96 -0.02 -8.03
CA GLU A 86 -9.40 -0.01 -8.34
C GLU A 86 -10.10 -1.30 -7.91
N LYS A 87 -9.45 -2.46 -8.10
CA LYS A 87 -10.01 -3.78 -7.77
C LYS A 87 -10.19 -4.04 -6.28
N ILE A 88 -9.40 -3.41 -5.42
CA ILE A 88 -9.54 -3.49 -3.95
C ILE A 88 -10.58 -2.49 -3.39
N GLY A 89 -11.17 -1.65 -4.24
CA GLY A 89 -12.18 -0.65 -3.86
C GLY A 89 -11.80 0.80 -4.21
N GLY A 90 -10.67 1.00 -4.89
CA GLY A 90 -10.29 2.27 -5.51
C GLY A 90 -10.18 3.42 -4.52
N ALA A 91 -10.53 4.61 -5.00
CA ALA A 91 -10.45 5.84 -4.23
C ALA A 91 -11.27 5.81 -2.92
N GLU A 92 -12.43 5.14 -2.92
CA GLU A 92 -13.28 5.05 -1.71
C GLU A 92 -12.58 4.25 -0.61
N LYS A 93 -12.01 3.09 -0.96
CA LYS A 93 -11.22 2.29 -0.01
C LYS A 93 -10.02 3.06 0.50
N MET A 94 -9.26 3.70 -0.38
CA MET A 94 -8.05 4.44 0.02
C MET A 94 -8.38 5.66 0.89
N GLU A 95 -9.49 6.37 0.63
CA GLU A 95 -9.95 7.46 1.50
C GLU A 95 -10.34 6.95 2.88
N TYR A 96 -11.05 5.82 2.98
CA TYR A 96 -11.33 5.19 4.28
C TYR A 96 -10.04 4.88 5.05
N LEU A 97 -9.05 4.25 4.40
CA LEU A 97 -7.77 3.91 5.03
C LEU A 97 -6.98 5.16 5.47
N ALA A 98 -7.05 6.24 4.69
CA ALA A 98 -6.43 7.51 5.04
C ALA A 98 -7.10 8.17 6.26
N ARG A 99 -8.43 8.16 6.30
CA ARG A 99 -9.21 8.62 7.47
C ARG A 99 -8.95 7.76 8.70
N LEU A 100 -8.75 6.46 8.50
CA LEU A 100 -8.44 5.51 9.56
C LEU A 100 -7.07 5.78 10.18
N GLU A 101 -6.04 6.06 9.38
CA GLU A 101 -4.71 6.48 9.86
C GLU A 101 -4.79 7.75 10.71
N ARG A 102 -5.71 8.66 10.37
CA ARG A 102 -5.99 9.89 11.13
C ARG A 102 -6.94 9.70 12.32
N LEU A 103 -7.36 8.47 12.60
CA LEU A 103 -8.30 8.11 13.67
C LEU A 103 -9.69 8.79 13.55
N GLU A 104 -10.11 9.11 12.32
CA GLU A 104 -11.38 9.77 12.03
C GLU A 104 -12.55 8.78 11.85
N VAL A 105 -12.24 7.50 11.68
CA VAL A 105 -13.20 6.41 11.48
C VAL A 105 -12.79 5.19 12.32
N PRO A 106 -13.73 4.33 12.72
CA PRO A 106 -13.38 3.11 13.46
C PRO A 106 -12.66 2.10 12.57
N LEU A 107 -11.73 1.35 13.19
CA LEU A 107 -11.09 0.20 12.58
C LEU A 107 -12.09 -0.94 12.42
N GLU A 108 -12.28 -1.42 11.19
CA GLU A 108 -12.96 -2.68 10.93
C GLU A 108 -11.93 -3.79 10.71
N ALA A 109 -11.77 -4.66 11.71
CA ALA A 109 -10.85 -5.80 11.65
C ALA A 109 -11.65 -7.12 11.68
N PRO A 110 -11.91 -7.76 10.52
CA PRO A 110 -12.74 -8.97 10.45
C PRO A 110 -12.20 -10.13 11.28
N TRP A 111 -10.88 -10.25 11.40
CA TRP A 111 -10.20 -11.31 12.17
C TRP A 111 -10.33 -11.13 13.69
N ALA A 112 -10.70 -9.95 14.18
CA ALA A 112 -10.85 -9.67 15.60
C ALA A 112 -12.24 -10.06 16.15
N ARG A 113 -13.22 -10.32 15.27
CA ARG A 113 -14.57 -10.75 15.67
C ARG A 113 -14.51 -12.24 16.07
N ARG A 114 -14.53 -12.50 17.38
CA ARG A 114 -14.65 -13.84 17.99
C ARG A 114 -16.11 -14.22 18.21
#